data_AF-A0A0A0JCY5-F1
#
_entry.id   AF-A0A0A0JCY5-F1
#
_cell.length_a   1.000
_cell.length_b   1.000
_cell.length_c   1.000
_cell.angle_alpha   90.00
_cell.angle_beta   90.00
_cell.angle_gamma   90.00
#
_symmetry.space_group_name_H-M   'P 1'
#
loop_
_entity.id
_entity.type
_entity.pdbx_description
1 polymer ?
#
loop_
_entity_poly.entity_id
_entity_poly.type
_entity_poly.pdbx_seq_one_letter_code
_entity_poly.pdbx_strand_id
1 'polypeptide(L)'
;AATAPALGLAAGLTLPWPATPGRESVAVVAGCAVAVLALAITRTRVDADSPGDRTVLATIGGLGLLVGTGTVLDWPGHSIAAVVTGLCPLLVRLLPTTSLVVDANQLVDTDRLSTTIWSVRERSAGRRRRITPGDVRARFDAAREIVAIGTAYLSLTAAVCGWLTVTTPAPDAASRWGTLAVVVVAALACGYQSRTVRDRLPRYSMLGACAALLLAGAYALLTSGWGGATVVVFLVATGIGWVSVVSATALVQGYRSTRMSRFADSLEGLTVALSVPLGVVAAGGVEAIRRMTSG
;
A
#
# COMPACT_ATOMS: atom_id res chain seq x y z
N ALA A 1 -16.53 -7.58 19.50
CA ALA A 1 -15.82 -6.71 18.53
C ALA A 1 -14.70 -5.88 19.15
N ALA A 2 -14.87 -5.29 20.35
CA ALA A 2 -13.85 -4.43 20.98
C ALA A 2 -12.65 -5.15 21.64
N THR A 3 -12.71 -6.47 21.82
CA THR A 3 -11.66 -7.25 22.48
C THR A 3 -10.41 -7.43 21.62
N ALA A 4 -10.58 -7.61 20.30
CA ALA A 4 -9.46 -7.76 19.36
C ALA A 4 -8.58 -6.50 19.24
N PRO A 5 -9.12 -5.28 19.04
CA PRO A 5 -8.30 -4.07 19.05
C PRO A 5 -7.66 -3.80 20.41
N ALA A 6 -8.33 -4.13 21.52
CA ALA A 6 -7.74 -4.01 22.85
C ALA A 6 -6.55 -4.96 23.04
N LEU A 7 -6.65 -6.20 22.54
CA LEU A 7 -5.55 -7.17 22.54
C LEU A 7 -4.43 -6.77 21.56
N GLY A 8 -4.76 -6.18 20.42
CA GLY A 8 -3.77 -5.65 19.48
C GLY A 8 -3.00 -4.46 20.07
N LEU A 9 -3.70 -3.57 20.77
CA LEU A 9 -3.09 -2.46 21.51
C LEU A 9 -2.18 -2.99 22.62
N ALA A 10 -2.67 -3.96 23.41
CA ALA A 10 -1.88 -4.60 24.45
C ALA A 10 -0.63 -5.30 23.89
N ALA A 11 -0.76 -6.02 22.77
CA ALA A 11 0.35 -6.70 22.11
C ALA A 11 1.44 -5.70 21.67
N GLY A 12 1.05 -4.59 21.03
CA GLY A 12 2.00 -3.56 20.62
C GLY A 12 2.65 -2.83 21.80
N LEU A 13 1.94 -2.65 22.92
CA LEU A 13 2.50 -2.08 24.15
C LEU A 13 3.46 -3.05 24.89
N THR A 14 3.29 -4.36 24.72
CA THR A 14 4.16 -5.38 25.35
C THR A 14 5.43 -5.71 24.58
N LEU A 15 5.65 -5.09 23.42
CA LEU A 15 6.84 -5.38 22.61
C LEU A 15 8.12 -4.96 23.36
N PRO A 16 9.13 -5.84 23.47
CA PRO A 16 10.35 -5.58 24.22
C PRO A 16 11.23 -4.59 23.45
N TRP A 17 11.16 -3.32 23.82
CA TRP A 17 11.90 -2.25 23.14
C TRP A 17 13.08 -1.74 23.95
N PRO A 18 14.19 -1.37 23.28
CA PRO A 18 15.36 -0.82 23.94
C PRO A 18 15.01 0.50 24.65
N ALA A 19 15.56 0.68 25.85
CA ALA A 19 15.30 1.84 26.70
C ALA A 19 15.91 3.11 26.08
N THR A 20 15.08 3.85 25.35
CA THR A 20 15.43 5.12 24.70
C THR A 20 14.38 6.18 25.04
N PRO A 21 14.76 7.47 25.12
CA PRO A 21 13.79 8.56 25.28
C PRO A 21 12.87 8.60 24.04
N GLY A 22 11.57 8.33 24.24
CA GLY A 22 10.58 8.19 23.16
C GLY A 22 9.94 6.79 23.03
N ARG A 23 10.41 5.81 23.81
CA ARG A 23 9.86 4.43 23.82
C ARG A 23 8.34 4.38 23.98
N GLU A 24 7.80 5.14 24.92
CA GLU A 24 6.36 5.15 25.23
C GLU A 24 5.53 5.67 24.05
N SER A 25 6.01 6.72 23.39
CA SER A 25 5.35 7.34 22.24
C SER A 25 5.30 6.38 21.06
N VAL A 26 6.42 5.72 20.77
CA VAL A 26 6.50 4.77 19.67
C VAL A 26 5.62 3.54 20.02
N ALA A 27 5.55 3.10 21.29
CA ALA A 27 4.84 1.89 21.70
C ALA A 27 3.33 2.08 21.61
N VAL A 28 2.86 3.28 21.92
CA VAL A 28 1.47 3.70 21.70
C VAL A 28 1.14 3.71 20.21
N VAL A 29 2.03 4.22 19.35
CA VAL A 29 1.82 4.22 17.89
C VAL A 29 1.78 2.79 17.32
N ALA A 30 2.69 1.92 17.74
CA ALA A 30 2.71 0.51 17.34
C ALA A 30 1.48 -0.24 17.89
N GLY A 31 1.10 -0.01 19.15
CA GLY A 31 -0.13 -0.53 19.75
C GLY A 31 -1.38 -0.09 18.99
N CYS A 32 -1.50 1.19 18.64
CA CYS A 32 -2.61 1.69 17.82
C CYS A 32 -2.63 1.05 16.42
N ALA A 33 -1.47 0.86 15.78
CA ALA A 33 -1.39 0.20 14.48
C ALA A 33 -1.87 -1.27 14.53
N VAL A 34 -1.46 -2.02 15.56
CA VAL A 34 -1.87 -3.41 15.76
C VAL A 34 -3.34 -3.51 16.23
N ALA A 35 -3.84 -2.51 16.97
CA ALA A 35 -5.24 -2.40 17.32
C ALA A 35 -6.13 -2.20 16.09
N VAL A 36 -5.71 -1.33 15.16
CA VAL A 36 -6.40 -1.11 13.88
C VAL A 36 -6.35 -2.38 13.02
N LEU A 37 -5.22 -3.10 13.01
CA LEU A 37 -5.08 -4.41 12.35
C LEU A 37 -6.12 -5.41 12.88
N ALA A 38 -6.20 -5.55 14.21
CA ALA A 38 -7.13 -6.47 14.84
C ALA A 38 -8.61 -6.06 14.65
N LEU A 39 -8.90 -4.75 14.58
CA LEU A 39 -10.23 -4.23 14.25
C LEU A 39 -10.61 -4.52 12.79
N ALA A 40 -9.67 -4.36 11.86
CA ALA A 40 -9.89 -4.65 10.44
C ALA A 40 -10.19 -6.14 10.22
N ILE A 41 -9.39 -7.02 10.82
CA ILE A 41 -9.56 -8.47 10.72
C ILE A 41 -10.88 -8.95 11.37
N THR A 42 -11.31 -8.32 12.46
CA THR A 42 -12.58 -8.67 13.10
C THR A 42 -13.80 -8.16 12.35
N ARG A 43 -13.67 -7.06 11.60
CA ARG A 43 -14.74 -6.57 10.72
C ARG A 43 -14.85 -7.33 9.41
N THR A 44 -13.77 -7.92 8.91
CA THR A 44 -13.78 -8.74 7.69
C THR A 44 -14.33 -10.16 7.90
N ARG A 45 -14.73 -10.57 9.12
CA ARG A 45 -15.45 -11.83 9.36
C ARG A 45 -16.92 -11.77 8.90
N VAL A 46 -17.13 -11.43 7.63
CA VAL A 46 -18.41 -11.50 6.93
C VAL A 46 -18.25 -12.52 5.81
N ASP A 47 -18.99 -13.63 5.90
CA ASP A 47 -19.06 -14.79 4.98
C ASP A 47 -17.81 -15.15 4.16
N ALA A 48 -17.10 -16.20 4.63
CA ALA A 48 -15.88 -16.78 4.06
C ALA A 48 -15.98 -17.30 2.59
N ASP A 49 -17.15 -17.21 1.98
CA ASP A 49 -17.41 -17.63 0.59
C ASP A 49 -17.33 -16.49 -0.44
N SER A 50 -17.04 -15.26 0.01
CA SER A 50 -16.77 -14.13 -0.88
C SER A 50 -15.37 -14.22 -1.53
N PRO A 51 -15.26 -14.31 -2.88
CA PRO A 51 -13.95 -14.34 -3.54
C PRO A 51 -13.13 -13.06 -3.32
N GLY A 52 -13.80 -11.91 -3.09
CA GLY A 52 -13.11 -10.65 -2.79
C GLY A 52 -12.37 -10.70 -1.45
N ASP A 53 -12.92 -11.41 -0.46
CA ASP A 53 -12.35 -11.52 0.88
C ASP A 53 -11.04 -12.33 0.87
N ARG A 54 -10.96 -13.38 0.03
CA ARG A 54 -9.72 -14.15 -0.17
C ARG A 54 -8.56 -13.31 -0.66
N THR A 55 -8.82 -12.28 -1.45
CA THR A 55 -7.75 -11.44 -2.03
C THR A 55 -7.22 -10.42 -1.03
N VAL A 56 -8.09 -9.88 -0.18
CA VAL A 56 -7.65 -9.04 0.95
C VAL A 56 -6.95 -9.87 2.01
N LEU A 57 -7.45 -11.06 2.34
CA LEU A 57 -6.76 -12.02 3.21
C LEU A 57 -5.42 -12.47 2.62
N ALA A 58 -5.32 -12.69 1.31
CA ALA A 58 -4.07 -13.07 0.66
C ALA A 58 -3.06 -11.92 0.61
N THR A 59 -3.50 -10.68 0.39
CA THR A 59 -2.62 -9.52 0.39
C THR A 59 -2.15 -9.16 1.80
N ILE A 60 -3.05 -9.12 2.79
CA ILE A 60 -2.71 -8.92 4.20
C ILE A 60 -1.87 -10.09 4.71
N GLY A 61 -2.27 -11.33 4.40
CA GLY A 61 -1.56 -12.54 4.77
C GLY A 61 -0.19 -12.66 4.11
N GLY A 62 -0.05 -12.24 2.85
CA GLY A 62 1.24 -12.18 2.15
C GLY A 62 2.17 -11.13 2.74
N LEU A 63 1.64 -9.96 3.10
CA LEU A 63 2.41 -8.93 3.80
C LEU A 63 2.83 -9.38 5.20
N GLY A 64 1.91 -10.02 5.93
CA GLY A 64 2.18 -10.62 7.24
C GLY A 64 3.19 -11.77 7.16
N LEU A 65 3.13 -12.59 6.11
CA LEU A 65 4.10 -13.65 5.85
C LEU A 65 5.47 -13.05 5.55
N LEU A 66 5.55 -12.00 4.73
CA LEU A 66 6.80 -11.30 4.45
C LEU A 66 7.44 -10.72 5.72
N VAL A 67 6.63 -10.07 6.56
CA VAL A 67 7.11 -9.55 7.84
C VAL A 67 7.54 -10.70 8.76
N GLY A 68 6.73 -11.75 8.86
CA GLY A 68 6.99 -12.93 9.70
C GLY A 68 8.25 -13.68 9.27
N THR A 69 8.39 -14.01 7.99
CA THR A 69 9.60 -14.66 7.46
C THR A 69 10.82 -13.77 7.59
N GLY A 70 10.68 -12.46 7.34
CA GLY A 70 11.75 -11.49 7.58
C GLY A 70 12.23 -11.52 9.02
N THR A 71 11.31 -11.52 9.99
CA THR A 71 11.67 -11.61 11.42
C THR A 71 12.28 -12.96 11.80
N VAL A 72 11.80 -14.07 11.23
CA VAL A 72 12.34 -15.43 11.49
C VAL A 72 13.74 -15.58 10.90
N LEU A 73 14.01 -14.93 9.77
CA LEU A 73 15.32 -14.90 9.11
C LEU A 73 16.25 -13.81 9.68
N ASP A 74 15.87 -13.18 10.79
CA ASP A 74 16.62 -12.11 11.47
C ASP A 74 16.99 -10.94 10.54
N TRP A 75 16.08 -10.59 9.62
CA TRP A 75 16.27 -9.44 8.76
C TRP A 75 16.19 -8.14 9.55
N PRO A 76 17.02 -7.13 9.23
CA PRO A 76 16.91 -5.82 9.83
C PRO A 76 15.49 -5.26 9.65
N GLY A 77 14.88 -4.74 10.73
CA GLY A 77 13.53 -4.17 10.67
C GLY A 77 13.39 -3.05 9.64
N HIS A 78 14.46 -2.29 9.40
CA HIS A 78 14.58 -1.30 8.32
C HIS A 78 14.32 -1.91 6.94
N SER A 79 14.94 -3.05 6.63
CA SER A 79 14.82 -3.72 5.35
C SER A 79 13.39 -4.20 5.09
N ILE A 80 12.76 -4.78 6.11
CA ILE A 80 11.35 -5.22 6.02
C ILE A 80 10.45 -4.01 5.77
N ALA A 81 10.59 -2.94 6.55
CA ALA A 81 9.77 -1.74 6.42
C ALA A 81 9.97 -1.05 5.05
N ALA A 82 11.19 -1.07 4.49
CA ALA A 82 11.52 -0.50 3.19
C ALA A 82 10.83 -1.25 2.05
N VAL A 83 10.88 -2.59 2.09
CA VAL A 83 10.19 -3.44 1.12
C VAL A 83 8.68 -3.26 1.20
N VAL A 84 8.11 -3.23 2.41
CA VAL A 84 6.68 -3.01 2.62
C VAL A 84 6.24 -1.64 2.06
N THR A 85 6.99 -0.58 2.35
CA THR A 85 6.72 0.78 1.83
C THR A 85 6.71 0.80 0.29
N GLY A 86 7.64 0.09 -0.35
CA GLY A 86 7.71 -0.02 -1.81
C GLY A 86 6.60 -0.89 -2.42
N LEU A 87 6.12 -1.92 -1.72
CA LEU A 87 5.08 -2.82 -2.18
C LEU A 87 3.66 -2.26 -2.05
N CYS A 88 3.39 -1.44 -1.04
CA CYS A 88 2.04 -0.93 -0.76
C CYS A 88 1.37 -0.25 -1.98
N PRO A 89 2.01 0.68 -2.72
CA PRO A 89 1.38 1.31 -3.89
C PRO A 89 1.01 0.30 -4.99
N LEU A 90 1.80 -0.75 -5.16
CA LEU A 90 1.52 -1.82 -6.12
C LEU A 90 0.32 -2.66 -5.67
N LEU A 91 0.25 -3.01 -4.38
CA LEU A 91 -0.88 -3.76 -3.81
C LEU A 91 -2.19 -2.98 -3.91
N VAL A 92 -2.16 -1.65 -3.66
CA VAL A 92 -3.34 -0.78 -3.83
C VAL A 92 -3.82 -0.78 -5.28
N ARG A 93 -2.90 -0.80 -6.25
CA ARG A 93 -3.24 -0.84 -7.69
C ARG A 93 -3.84 -2.18 -8.11
N LEU A 94 -3.43 -3.28 -7.50
CA LEU A 94 -3.92 -4.62 -7.83
C LEU A 94 -5.28 -4.92 -7.18
N LEU A 95 -5.59 -4.28 -6.04
CA LEU A 95 -6.79 -4.54 -5.25
C LEU A 95 -8.11 -4.57 -6.04
N PRO A 96 -8.40 -3.60 -6.95
CA PRO A 96 -9.64 -3.60 -7.71
C PRO A 96 -9.74 -4.76 -8.71
N THR A 97 -8.60 -5.21 -9.26
CA THR A 97 -8.58 -6.32 -10.22
C THR A 97 -8.83 -7.67 -9.56
N THR A 98 -8.53 -7.78 -8.27
CA THR A 98 -8.67 -9.03 -7.51
C THR A 98 -9.98 -9.09 -6.73
N SER A 99 -10.60 -7.96 -6.40
CA SER A 99 -11.79 -7.92 -5.54
C SER A 99 -13.09 -8.43 -6.18
N LEU A 100 -13.19 -8.41 -7.52
CA LEU A 100 -14.41 -8.79 -8.24
C LEU A 100 -14.09 -9.89 -9.24
N VAL A 101 -14.23 -11.15 -8.79
CA VAL A 101 -14.11 -12.33 -9.66
C VAL A 101 -15.51 -12.75 -10.07
N VAL A 102 -15.83 -12.59 -11.36
CA VAL A 102 -17.05 -13.15 -11.95
C VAL A 102 -16.72 -14.56 -12.44
N ASP A 103 -17.61 -15.51 -12.13
CA ASP A 103 -17.49 -16.87 -12.65
C ASP A 103 -17.53 -16.84 -14.19
N ALA A 104 -16.49 -17.40 -14.83
CA ALA A 104 -16.35 -17.37 -16.29
C ALA A 104 -17.55 -18.03 -16.99
N ASN A 105 -18.18 -19.02 -16.36
CA ASN A 105 -19.38 -19.69 -16.89
C ASN A 105 -20.63 -18.78 -16.93
N GLN A 106 -20.57 -17.61 -16.27
CA GLN A 106 -21.62 -16.59 -16.33
C GLN A 106 -21.40 -15.55 -17.43
N LEU A 107 -20.14 -15.33 -17.85
CA LEU A 107 -19.79 -14.34 -18.88
C LEU A 107 -19.77 -14.96 -20.28
N VAL A 108 -19.39 -16.22 -20.37
CA VAL A 108 -19.10 -16.90 -21.62
C VAL A 108 -19.71 -18.30 -21.58
N ASP A 109 -20.31 -18.70 -22.70
CA ASP A 109 -20.78 -20.07 -22.89
C ASP A 109 -19.58 -21.00 -23.12
N THR A 110 -18.96 -21.42 -22.02
CA THR A 110 -17.78 -22.28 -22.00
C THR A 110 -18.04 -23.58 -22.77
N ASP A 111 -19.26 -24.14 -22.70
CA ASP A 111 -19.66 -25.34 -23.45
C ASP A 111 -19.70 -25.13 -24.98
N ARG A 112 -19.93 -23.89 -25.45
CA ARG A 112 -19.91 -23.57 -26.90
C ARG A 112 -18.54 -23.14 -27.42
N LEU A 113 -17.67 -22.63 -26.56
CA LEU A 113 -16.34 -22.14 -26.92
C LEU A 113 -15.22 -23.17 -26.71
N SER A 114 -15.51 -24.28 -26.06
CA SER A 114 -14.56 -25.37 -25.84
C SER A 114 -14.52 -26.33 -27.04
N THR A 115 -14.05 -25.87 -28.20
CA THR A 115 -13.92 -26.70 -29.41
C THR A 115 -12.78 -27.72 -29.35
N THR A 116 -12.00 -27.75 -28.26
CA THR A 116 -10.82 -28.63 -28.07
C THR A 116 -10.94 -29.53 -26.83
N ILE A 117 -12.14 -29.84 -26.34
CA ILE A 117 -12.31 -30.87 -25.30
C ILE A 117 -12.16 -32.25 -25.96
N TRP A 118 -10.97 -32.83 -25.86
CA TRP A 118 -10.68 -34.18 -26.34
C TRP A 118 -11.02 -35.29 -25.33
N SER A 119 -11.51 -34.94 -24.13
CA SER A 119 -11.84 -35.92 -23.09
C SER A 119 -13.34 -35.95 -22.75
N VAL A 120 -13.96 -37.12 -22.96
CA VAL A 120 -15.40 -37.38 -22.77
C VAL A 120 -15.83 -37.36 -21.28
N ARG A 121 -14.90 -37.14 -20.35
CA ARG A 121 -15.13 -37.23 -18.89
C ARG A 121 -14.84 -35.94 -18.11
N GLU A 122 -14.70 -34.80 -18.79
CA GLU A 122 -14.65 -33.54 -18.06
C GLU A 122 -16.00 -33.27 -17.39
N ARG A 123 -15.98 -33.06 -16.06
CA ARG A 123 -17.14 -32.60 -15.31
C ARG A 123 -17.51 -31.22 -15.87
N SER A 124 -18.62 -31.16 -16.61
CA SER A 124 -19.20 -29.89 -17.07
C SER A 124 -19.28 -28.93 -15.88
N ALA A 125 -18.74 -27.73 -16.07
CA ALA A 125 -18.78 -26.70 -15.04
C ALA A 125 -20.25 -26.40 -14.72
N GLY A 126 -20.58 -26.35 -13.42
CA GLY A 126 -21.95 -26.44 -12.92
C GLY A 126 -22.99 -25.55 -13.60
N ARG A 127 -24.25 -25.98 -13.53
CA ARG A 127 -25.42 -25.34 -14.15
C ARG A 127 -25.50 -23.84 -13.84
N ARG A 128 -25.69 -23.02 -14.88
CA ARG A 128 -25.82 -21.55 -14.76
C ARG A 128 -26.88 -21.17 -13.73
N ARG A 129 -26.46 -20.47 -12.69
CA ARG A 129 -27.37 -19.89 -11.70
C ARG A 129 -27.97 -18.60 -12.25
N ARG A 130 -29.29 -18.44 -12.13
CA ARG A 130 -29.97 -17.17 -12.46
C ARG A 130 -29.49 -16.10 -11.50
N ILE A 131 -28.87 -15.05 -12.03
CA ILE A 131 -28.40 -13.88 -11.28
C ILE A 131 -29.53 -12.86 -11.26
N THR A 132 -29.91 -12.38 -10.08
CA THR A 132 -30.85 -11.27 -9.96
C THR A 132 -30.09 -9.93 -9.84
N PRO A 133 -30.72 -8.79 -10.19
CA PRO A 133 -30.12 -7.47 -10.00
C PRO A 133 -29.68 -7.20 -8.55
N GLY A 134 -30.39 -7.77 -7.57
CA GLY A 134 -30.03 -7.70 -6.15
C GLY A 134 -28.70 -8.40 -5.84
N ASP A 135 -28.46 -9.58 -6.43
CA ASP A 135 -27.20 -10.32 -6.25
C ASP A 135 -26.00 -9.54 -6.81
N VAL A 136 -26.18 -8.87 -7.96
CA VAL A 136 -25.12 -8.04 -8.56
C VAL A 136 -24.82 -6.83 -7.68
N ARG A 137 -25.86 -6.14 -7.17
CA ARG A 137 -25.70 -4.98 -6.30
C ARG A 137 -24.97 -5.34 -5.02
N ALA A 138 -25.40 -6.42 -4.36
CA ALA A 138 -24.79 -6.90 -3.12
C ALA A 138 -23.31 -7.28 -3.32
N ARG A 139 -22.96 -7.96 -4.42
CA ARG A 139 -21.56 -8.29 -4.75
C ARG A 139 -20.72 -7.06 -5.05
N PHE A 140 -21.28 -6.08 -5.75
CA PHE A 140 -20.59 -4.84 -6.06
C PHE A 140 -20.33 -4.00 -4.80
N ASP A 141 -21.34 -3.86 -3.94
CA ASP A 141 -21.21 -3.11 -2.69
C ASP A 141 -20.20 -3.78 -1.74
N ALA A 142 -20.20 -5.11 -1.64
CA ALA A 142 -19.20 -5.86 -0.89
C ALA A 142 -17.79 -5.68 -1.47
N ALA A 143 -17.61 -5.82 -2.78
CA ALA A 143 -16.30 -5.62 -3.42
C ALA A 143 -15.78 -4.18 -3.23
N ARG A 144 -16.67 -3.19 -3.33
CA ARG A 144 -16.35 -1.78 -3.09
C ARG A 144 -15.91 -1.53 -1.65
N GLU A 145 -16.62 -2.09 -0.67
CA GLU A 145 -16.26 -1.98 0.75
C GLU A 145 -14.90 -2.60 1.04
N ILE A 146 -14.65 -3.80 0.50
CA ILE A 146 -13.38 -4.52 0.61
C ILE A 146 -12.22 -3.69 0.03
N VAL A 147 -12.39 -3.12 -1.17
CA VAL A 147 -11.38 -2.26 -1.80
C VAL A 147 -11.15 -0.99 -0.99
N ALA A 148 -12.22 -0.37 -0.47
CA ALA A 148 -12.12 0.84 0.34
C ALA A 148 -11.33 0.60 1.63
N ILE A 149 -11.66 -0.48 2.36
CA ILE A 149 -10.98 -0.85 3.61
C ILE A 149 -9.54 -1.28 3.33
N GLY A 150 -9.32 -2.14 2.33
CA GLY A 150 -7.97 -2.61 2.00
C GLY A 150 -7.06 -1.49 1.53
N THR A 151 -7.58 -0.52 0.77
CA THR A 151 -6.82 0.68 0.38
C THR A 151 -6.47 1.54 1.59
N ALA A 152 -7.41 1.75 2.52
CA ALA A 152 -7.14 2.51 3.75
C ALA A 152 -6.09 1.82 4.62
N TYR A 153 -6.17 0.50 4.74
CA TYR A 153 -5.19 -0.31 5.45
C TYR A 153 -3.81 -0.22 4.82
N LEU A 154 -3.68 -0.48 3.52
CA LEU A 154 -2.39 -0.39 2.80
C LEU A 154 -1.80 1.02 2.84
N SER A 155 -2.65 2.06 2.80
CA SER A 155 -2.21 3.45 2.93
C SER A 155 -1.62 3.72 4.33
N LEU A 156 -2.29 3.22 5.38
CA LEU A 156 -1.79 3.34 6.75
C LEU A 156 -0.49 2.56 6.94
N THR A 157 -0.43 1.33 6.43
CA THR A 157 0.78 0.49 6.48
C THR A 157 1.94 1.18 5.76
N ALA A 158 1.72 1.75 4.57
CA ALA A 158 2.75 2.51 3.84
C ALA A 158 3.28 3.68 4.67
N ALA A 159 2.39 4.45 5.30
CA ALA A 159 2.78 5.59 6.14
C ALA A 159 3.60 5.16 7.36
N VAL A 160 3.15 4.13 8.09
CA VAL A 160 3.84 3.62 9.28
C VAL A 160 5.20 3.03 8.91
N CYS A 161 5.25 2.15 7.90
CA CYS A 161 6.51 1.55 7.43
C CYS A 161 7.46 2.61 6.87
N GLY A 162 6.96 3.59 6.12
CA GLY A 162 7.79 4.68 5.61
C GLY A 162 8.45 5.48 6.73
N TRP A 163 7.71 5.82 7.78
CA TRP A 163 8.28 6.46 8.96
C TRP A 163 9.31 5.58 9.67
N LEU A 164 9.01 4.30 9.87
CA LEU A 164 9.95 3.34 10.47
C LEU A 164 11.26 3.25 9.67
N THR A 165 11.21 3.31 8.34
CA THR A 165 12.42 3.28 7.50
C THR A 165 13.29 4.53 7.63
N VAL A 166 12.69 5.68 7.90
CA VAL A 166 13.45 6.93 8.03
C VAL A 166 13.99 7.10 9.44
N THR A 167 13.25 6.67 10.46
CA THR A 167 13.69 6.79 11.86
C THR A 167 14.74 5.74 12.24
N THR A 168 14.81 4.64 11.49
CA THR A 168 15.83 3.61 11.70
C THR A 168 17.11 3.99 10.95
N PRO A 169 18.29 3.97 11.59
CA PRO A 169 19.54 4.34 10.92
C PRO A 169 19.83 3.38 9.75
N ALA A 170 20.02 3.95 8.56
CA ALA A 170 20.40 3.20 7.38
C ALA A 170 21.86 2.70 7.50
N PRO A 171 22.15 1.45 7.12
CA PRO A 171 23.49 0.87 7.25
C PRO A 171 24.51 1.54 6.31
N ASP A 172 24.08 1.92 5.10
CA ASP A 172 24.96 2.40 4.04
C ASP A 172 24.42 3.67 3.37
N ALA A 173 25.31 4.43 2.70
CA ALA A 173 24.93 5.65 1.96
C ALA A 173 23.91 5.36 0.83
N ALA A 174 24.07 4.23 0.13
CA ALA A 174 23.13 3.81 -0.92
C ALA A 174 21.73 3.53 -0.35
N SER A 175 21.65 2.86 0.82
CA SER A 175 20.38 2.62 1.51
C SER A 175 19.74 3.93 1.95
N ARG A 176 20.51 4.91 2.46
CA ARG A 176 20.01 6.23 2.86
C ARG A 176 19.32 6.97 1.70
N TRP A 177 19.97 7.04 0.54
CA TRP A 177 19.38 7.67 -0.65
C TRP A 177 18.23 6.83 -1.22
N GLY A 178 18.32 5.51 -1.12
CA GLY A 178 17.22 4.59 -1.44
C GLY A 178 15.98 4.85 -0.60
N THR A 179 16.13 5.05 0.72
CA THR A 179 15.05 5.37 1.65
C THR A 179 14.37 6.69 1.28
N LEU A 180 15.15 7.75 0.98
CA LEU A 180 14.59 9.00 0.49
C LEU A 180 13.80 8.78 -0.81
N ALA A 181 14.38 8.06 -1.77
CA ALA A 181 13.76 7.81 -3.06
C ALA A 181 12.47 6.99 -2.94
N VAL A 182 12.46 5.89 -2.18
CA VAL A 182 11.26 5.04 -2.04
C VAL A 182 10.13 5.80 -1.34
N VAL A 183 10.43 6.58 -0.30
CA VAL A 183 9.42 7.35 0.43
C VAL A 183 8.80 8.43 -0.45
N VAL A 184 9.61 9.16 -1.23
CA VAL A 184 9.10 10.18 -2.17
C VAL A 184 8.29 9.53 -3.29
N VAL A 185 8.79 8.44 -3.88
CA VAL A 185 8.09 7.74 -4.97
C VAL A 185 6.79 7.09 -4.50
N ALA A 186 6.78 6.48 -3.31
CA ALA A 186 5.56 5.94 -2.70
C ALA A 186 4.55 7.05 -2.37
N ALA A 187 5.01 8.21 -1.89
CA ALA A 187 4.13 9.37 -1.66
C ALA A 187 3.45 9.82 -2.96
N LEU A 188 4.24 9.98 -4.03
CA LEU A 188 3.72 10.36 -5.35
C LEU A 188 2.75 9.31 -5.88
N ALA A 189 3.05 8.02 -5.74
CA ALA A 189 2.16 6.94 -6.16
C ALA A 189 0.80 7.02 -5.44
N CYS A 190 0.79 7.15 -4.11
CA CYS A 190 -0.45 7.33 -3.34
C CYS A 190 -1.21 8.61 -3.73
N GLY A 191 -0.49 9.72 -3.95
CA GLY A 191 -1.07 10.98 -4.40
C GLY A 191 -1.72 10.86 -5.77
N TYR A 192 -1.04 10.26 -6.75
CA TYR A 192 -1.55 10.06 -8.09
C TYR A 192 -2.74 9.12 -8.12
N GLN A 193 -2.64 7.94 -7.49
CA GLN A 193 -3.70 6.95 -7.46
C GLN A 193 -4.98 7.46 -6.76
N SER A 194 -4.87 8.42 -5.82
CA SER A 194 -6.05 9.02 -5.18
C SER A 194 -7.03 9.69 -6.17
N ARG A 195 -6.58 10.00 -7.40
CA ARG A 195 -7.42 10.57 -8.47
C ARG A 195 -8.48 9.62 -9.01
N THR A 196 -8.19 8.31 -9.01
CA THR A 196 -9.04 7.28 -9.63
C THR A 196 -10.11 6.80 -8.66
N VAL A 197 -9.89 7.04 -7.37
CA VAL A 197 -10.76 6.65 -6.27
C VAL A 197 -11.89 7.66 -6.08
N ARG A 198 -13.13 7.20 -6.22
CA ARG A 198 -14.34 8.03 -6.03
C ARG A 198 -14.77 8.13 -4.56
N ASP A 199 -14.43 7.12 -3.76
CA ASP A 199 -14.87 7.02 -2.37
C ASP A 199 -14.04 7.90 -1.43
N ARG A 200 -14.71 8.59 -0.51
CA ARG A 200 -14.06 9.55 0.39
C ARG A 200 -13.02 8.89 1.29
N LEU A 201 -13.36 7.76 1.90
CA LEU A 201 -12.49 7.07 2.86
C LEU A 201 -11.14 6.64 2.23
N PRO A 202 -11.10 5.83 1.16
CA PRO A 202 -9.85 5.45 0.52
C PRO A 202 -9.13 6.65 -0.13
N ARG A 203 -9.86 7.64 -0.66
CA ARG A 203 -9.22 8.84 -1.21
C ARG A 203 -8.46 9.63 -0.16
N TYR A 204 -9.06 9.91 0.99
CA TYR A 204 -8.42 10.67 2.06
C TYR A 204 -7.33 9.86 2.77
N SER A 205 -7.46 8.53 2.88
CA SER A 205 -6.39 7.70 3.42
C SER A 205 -5.13 7.74 2.54
N MET A 206 -5.29 7.71 1.22
CA MET A 206 -4.17 7.80 0.28
C MET A 206 -3.52 9.19 0.27
N LEU A 207 -4.31 10.25 0.35
CA LEU A 207 -3.80 11.61 0.51
C LEU A 207 -3.09 11.81 1.86
N GLY A 208 -3.62 11.22 2.93
CA GLY A 208 -2.99 11.20 4.25
C GLY A 208 -1.64 10.46 4.23
N ALA A 209 -1.59 9.30 3.57
CA ALA A 209 -0.35 8.55 3.38
C ALA A 209 0.67 9.33 2.53
N CYS A 210 0.22 9.98 1.45
CA CYS A 210 1.07 10.87 0.64
C CYS A 210 1.69 11.98 1.50
N ALA A 211 0.87 12.69 2.29
CA ALA A 211 1.36 13.74 3.18
C ALA A 211 2.35 13.19 4.23
N ALA A 212 2.02 12.08 4.88
CA ALA A 212 2.87 11.43 5.88
C ALA A 212 4.23 11.00 5.30
N LEU A 213 4.24 10.44 4.09
CA LEU A 213 5.46 10.02 3.40
C LEU A 213 6.28 11.23 2.91
N LEU A 214 5.66 12.29 2.40
CA LEU A 214 6.40 13.53 2.07
C LEU A 214 7.08 14.13 3.31
N LEU A 215 6.41 14.11 4.47
CA LEU A 215 7.01 14.53 5.74
C LEU A 215 8.15 13.61 6.16
N ALA A 216 8.01 12.29 6.01
CA ALA A 216 9.09 11.34 6.25
C ALA A 216 10.29 11.60 5.32
N GLY A 217 10.05 11.92 4.04
CA GLY A 217 11.10 12.28 3.08
C GLY A 217 11.80 13.59 3.45
N ALA A 218 11.05 14.61 3.89
CA ALA A 218 11.63 15.85 4.39
C ALA A 218 12.50 15.62 5.63
N TYR A 219 12.02 14.80 6.58
CA TYR A 219 12.78 14.41 7.77
C TYR A 219 14.05 13.62 7.41
N ALA A 220 13.97 12.69 6.45
CA ALA A 220 15.12 11.94 5.93
C ALA A 220 16.18 12.88 5.32
N LEU A 221 15.74 13.88 4.56
CA LEU A 221 16.64 14.84 3.92
C LEU A 221 17.30 15.76 4.94
N LEU A 222 16.56 16.24 5.94
CA LEU A 222 17.09 17.10 7.00
C LEU A 222 18.09 16.38 7.91
N THR A 223 17.87 15.10 8.19
CA THR A 223 18.78 14.27 9.00
C THR A 223 19.99 13.74 8.21
N SER A 224 20.02 13.93 6.89
CA SER A 224 21.12 13.44 6.04
C SER A 224 22.47 14.14 6.28
N GLY A 225 22.47 15.32 6.89
CA GLY A 225 23.65 16.18 7.08
C GLY A 225 24.02 17.01 5.84
N TRP A 226 23.20 17.00 4.79
CA TRP A 226 23.43 17.80 3.59
C TRP A 226 23.13 19.29 3.86
N GLY A 227 24.12 20.16 3.69
CA GLY A 227 23.99 21.61 3.98
C GLY A 227 22.89 22.33 3.19
N GLY A 228 22.47 21.79 2.03
CA GLY A 228 21.36 22.32 1.23
C GLY A 228 19.97 21.83 1.62
N ALA A 229 19.86 20.88 2.56
CA ALA A 229 18.61 20.19 2.87
C ALA A 229 17.48 21.15 3.27
N THR A 230 17.75 22.07 4.20
CA THR A 230 16.74 23.03 4.69
C THR A 230 16.20 23.92 3.57
N VAL A 231 17.10 24.41 2.70
CA VAL A 231 16.71 25.26 1.56
C VAL A 231 15.86 24.48 0.57
N VAL A 232 16.25 23.24 0.25
CA VAL A 232 15.48 22.39 -0.66
C VAL A 232 14.11 22.03 -0.09
N VAL A 233 14.03 21.64 1.18
CA VAL A 233 12.74 21.36 1.84
C VAL A 233 11.85 22.60 1.81
N PHE A 234 12.39 23.78 2.11
CA PHE A 234 11.65 25.04 2.06
C PHE A 234 11.15 25.36 0.65
N LEU A 235 12.00 25.26 -0.37
CA LEU A 235 11.63 25.53 -1.77
C LEU A 235 10.58 24.54 -2.28
N VAL A 236 10.73 23.25 -1.97
CA VAL A 236 9.77 22.20 -2.38
C VAL A 236 8.43 22.40 -1.67
N ALA A 237 8.42 22.64 -0.36
CA ALA A 237 7.19 22.88 0.39
C ALA A 237 6.46 24.14 -0.12
N THR A 238 7.20 25.22 -0.36
CA THR A 238 6.68 26.46 -0.94
C THR A 238 6.12 26.23 -2.34
N GLY A 239 6.85 25.47 -3.18
CA GLY A 239 6.40 25.09 -4.53
C GLY A 239 5.11 24.28 -4.51
N ILE A 240 5.00 23.28 -3.62
CA ILE A 240 3.77 22.49 -3.44
C ILE A 240 2.62 23.39 -3.01
N GLY A 241 2.86 24.33 -2.08
CA GLY A 241 1.86 25.31 -1.64
C GLY A 241 1.33 26.16 -2.79
N TRP A 242 2.22 26.77 -3.57
CA TRP A 242 1.83 27.59 -4.73
C TRP A 242 1.12 26.78 -5.81
N VAL A 243 1.63 25.58 -6.15
CA VAL A 243 0.98 24.69 -7.12
C VAL A 243 -0.41 24.29 -6.64
N SER A 244 -0.61 24.07 -5.34
CA SER A 244 -1.92 23.73 -4.77
C SER A 244 -2.91 24.88 -4.92
N VAL A 245 -2.48 26.12 -4.63
CA VAL A 245 -3.31 27.33 -4.80
C VAL A 245 -3.68 27.53 -6.28
N VAL A 246 -2.70 27.50 -7.19
CA VAL A 246 -2.94 27.64 -8.63
C VAL A 246 -3.87 26.53 -9.15
N SER A 247 -3.63 25.29 -8.75
CA SER A 247 -4.47 24.14 -9.14
C SER A 247 -5.90 24.29 -8.63
N ALA A 248 -6.10 24.76 -7.40
CA ALA A 248 -7.44 25.02 -6.87
C ALA A 248 -8.19 26.06 -7.71
N THR A 249 -7.53 27.16 -8.09
CA THR A 249 -8.14 28.18 -8.95
C THR A 249 -8.47 27.64 -10.36
N ALA A 250 -7.57 26.87 -10.97
CA ALA A 250 -7.79 26.26 -12.28
C ALA A 250 -8.92 25.23 -12.28
N LEU A 251 -9.06 24.46 -11.18
CA LEU A 251 -10.16 23.50 -11.00
C LEU A 251 -11.52 24.19 -10.89
N VAL A 252 -11.61 25.32 -10.17
CA VAL A 252 -12.84 26.14 -10.09
C VAL A 252 -13.21 26.71 -11.45
N GLN A 253 -12.22 27.06 -12.27
CA GLN A 253 -12.43 27.57 -13.64
C GLN A 253 -12.77 26.47 -14.67
N GLY A 254 -12.86 25.21 -14.25
CA GLY A 254 -13.28 24.11 -15.13
C GLY A 254 -12.21 23.67 -16.15
N TYR A 255 -10.93 24.01 -15.93
CA TYR A 255 -9.87 23.64 -16.85
C TYR A 255 -9.70 22.12 -16.94
N ARG A 256 -9.78 21.57 -18.16
CA ARG A 256 -9.57 20.14 -18.43
C ARG A 256 -8.63 19.97 -19.62
N SER A 257 -7.38 19.60 -19.35
CA SER A 257 -6.40 19.25 -20.39
C SER A 257 -6.24 17.73 -20.49
N THR A 258 -6.53 17.18 -21.68
CA THR A 258 -6.36 15.75 -21.97
C THR A 258 -4.89 15.33 -21.95
N ARG A 259 -3.98 16.20 -22.41
CA ARG A 259 -2.53 15.95 -22.35
C ARG A 259 -2.03 15.85 -20.91
N MET A 260 -2.50 16.75 -20.04
CA MET A 260 -2.12 16.74 -18.63
C MET A 260 -2.63 15.48 -17.90
N SER A 261 -3.84 15.03 -18.24
CA SER A 261 -4.37 13.76 -17.71
C SER A 261 -3.46 12.58 -18.09
N ARG A 262 -3.15 12.42 -19.39
CA ARG A 262 -2.31 11.33 -19.88
C ARG A 262 -0.90 11.34 -19.31
N PHE A 263 -0.32 12.53 -19.18
CA PHE A 263 1.00 12.70 -18.57
C PHE A 263 0.99 12.20 -17.11
N ALA A 264 -0.05 12.57 -16.37
CA ALA A 264 -0.14 12.18 -14.98
C ALA A 264 -0.51 10.70 -14.79
N ASP A 265 -1.20 10.07 -15.73
CA ASP A 265 -1.40 8.60 -15.74
C ASP A 265 -0.07 7.86 -16.01
N SER A 266 0.81 8.46 -16.83
CA SER A 266 2.16 7.94 -17.07
C SER A 266 3.05 8.08 -15.83
N LEU A 267 2.97 9.21 -15.12
CA LEU A 267 3.65 9.40 -13.84
C LEU A 267 3.14 8.44 -12.76
N GLU A 268 1.83 8.17 -12.71
CA GLU A 268 1.27 7.15 -11.82
C GLU A 268 1.88 5.78 -12.13
N GLY A 269 1.90 5.36 -13.40
CA GLY A 269 2.49 4.09 -13.81
C GLY A 269 3.97 3.99 -13.46
N LEU A 270 4.74 5.06 -13.71
CA LEU A 270 6.18 5.13 -13.42
C LEU A 270 6.47 5.09 -11.91
N THR A 271 5.72 5.84 -11.11
CA THR A 271 5.92 5.85 -9.65
C THR A 271 5.59 4.51 -9.01
N VAL A 272 4.53 3.83 -9.47
CA VAL A 272 4.20 2.47 -9.01
C VAL A 272 5.24 1.45 -9.47
N ALA A 273 5.74 1.55 -10.71
CA ALA A 273 6.76 0.64 -11.22
C ALA A 273 8.09 0.79 -10.48
N LEU A 274 8.47 2.03 -10.11
CA LEU A 274 9.72 2.32 -9.42
C LEU A 274 9.65 2.07 -7.90
N SER A 275 8.46 2.02 -7.29
CA SER A 275 8.35 1.88 -5.82
C SER A 275 8.96 0.57 -5.31
N VAL A 276 8.77 -0.53 -6.02
CA VAL A 276 9.31 -1.85 -5.65
C VAL A 276 10.83 -1.91 -5.75
N PRO A 277 11.49 -1.61 -6.90
CA PRO A 277 12.94 -1.67 -6.99
C PRO A 277 13.60 -0.67 -6.03
N LEU A 278 13.02 0.53 -5.82
CA LEU A 278 13.54 1.47 -4.83
C LEU A 278 13.41 0.96 -3.40
N GLY A 279 12.34 0.22 -3.08
CA GLY A 279 12.19 -0.47 -1.80
C GLY A 279 13.30 -1.50 -1.56
N VAL A 280 13.69 -2.25 -2.61
CA VAL A 280 14.82 -3.21 -2.54
C VAL A 280 16.15 -2.50 -2.34
N VAL A 281 16.38 -1.37 -3.02
CA VAL A 281 17.59 -0.55 -2.83
C VAL A 281 17.63 0.03 -1.42
N ALA A 282 16.51 0.58 -0.93
CA ALA A 282 16.37 1.10 0.43
C ALA A 282 16.63 0.02 1.48
N ALA A 283 16.21 -1.22 1.21
CA ALA A 283 16.43 -2.36 2.08
C ALA A 283 17.90 -2.85 2.14
N GLY A 284 18.80 -2.29 1.32
CA GLY A 284 20.21 -2.68 1.26
C GLY A 284 20.50 -3.81 0.26
N GLY A 285 19.57 -4.12 -0.66
CA GLY A 285 19.74 -5.20 -1.63
C GLY A 285 20.97 -5.05 -2.55
N VAL A 286 21.35 -3.80 -2.88
CA VAL A 286 22.55 -3.51 -3.68
C VAL A 286 23.82 -3.94 -2.95
N GLU A 287 23.93 -3.62 -1.67
CA GLU A 287 25.10 -3.99 -0.87
C GLU A 287 25.12 -5.49 -0.60
N ALA A 288 23.96 -6.12 -0.41
CA ALA A 288 23.85 -7.57 -0.30
C ALA A 288 24.40 -8.29 -1.55
N ILE A 289 24.02 -7.84 -2.75
CA ILE A 289 24.54 -8.39 -4.02
C ILE A 289 26.05 -8.13 -4.14
N ARG A 290 26.50 -6.92 -3.79
CA ARG A 290 27.92 -6.58 -3.82
C ARG A 290 28.73 -7.52 -2.95
N ARG A 291 28.29 -7.78 -1.71
CA ARG A 291 28.96 -8.71 -0.78
C ARG A 291 29.01 -10.15 -1.29
N MET A 292 27.99 -10.61 -2.00
CA MET A 292 27.99 -11.95 -2.63
C MET A 292 28.96 -12.03 -3.81
N THR A 293 29.16 -10.92 -4.54
CA THR A 293 29.97 -10.92 -5.77
C THR A 293 31.45 -10.62 -5.50
N SER A 294 31.76 -9.91 -4.41
CA SER A 294 33.14 -9.63 -3.98
C SER A 294 33.73 -10.72 -3.07
N GLY A 295 33.08 -11.89 -3.01
CA GLY A 295 33.56 -13.07 -2.28
C GLY A 295 34.77 -13.71 -2.94
#